data_AF-A0AAV5W2P4-F1
#
_entry.id   AF-A0AAV5W2P4-F1
#
_cell.length_a   1.000
_cell.length_b   1.000
_cell.length_c   1.000
_cell.angle_alpha   90.00
_cell.angle_beta   90.00
_cell.angle_gamma   90.00
#
_symmetry.space_group_name_H-M   'P 1'
#
loop_
_entity.id
_entity.type
_entity.pdbx_description
1 polymer ?
#
loop_
_entity_poly.entity_id
_entity_poly.type
_entity_poly.pdbx_seq_one_letter_code
_entity_poly.pdbx_strand_id
1 'polypeptide(L)'
;TRSLFCFTCYEMVDMIDSIEKLGEPTVKKFCDKMCDQLYGHLGTVADECKKWIDENLDEIMDKLDNGWSAERVCTSLHFCS
;
A
#
# COMPACT_ATOMS: atom_id res chain seq x y z
N THR A 1 -0.03 -20.97 -0.70
CA THR A 1 1.20 -20.15 -0.78
C THR A 1 0.78 -18.72 -1.05
N ARG A 2 1.11 -17.75 -0.19
CA ARG A 2 0.79 -16.34 -0.48
C ARG A 2 1.60 -15.91 -1.72
N SER A 3 0.96 -15.23 -2.67
CA SER A 3 1.65 -14.67 -3.83
C SER A 3 2.58 -13.53 -3.37
N LEU A 4 3.61 -13.22 -4.17
CA LEU A 4 4.47 -12.07 -3.92
C LEU A 4 3.64 -10.78 -3.77
N PHE A 5 2.64 -10.59 -4.64
CA PHE A 5 1.72 -9.46 -4.60
C PHE A 5 0.87 -9.40 -3.33
N CYS A 6 0.41 -10.54 -2.82
CA CYS A 6 -0.33 -10.59 -1.54
C CYS A 6 0.55 -10.19 -0.36
N PHE A 7 1.78 -10.72 -0.30
CA PHE A 7 2.73 -10.38 0.75
C PHE A 7 3.07 -8.89 0.74
N THR A 8 3.39 -8.34 -0.43
CA THR A 8 3.71 -6.92 -0.59
C THR A 8 2.52 -6.01 -0.30
N CYS A 9 1.29 -6.44 -0.61
CA CYS A 9 0.10 -5.69 -0.21
C CYS A 9 -0.04 -5.59 1.30
N TYR A 10 0.17 -6.69 2.04
CA TYR A 10 0.12 -6.63 3.51
C TYR A 10 1.18 -5.70 4.08
N GLU A 11 2.41 -5.79 3.62
CA GLU A 11 3.47 -4.90 4.10
C GLU A 11 3.13 -3.42 3.85
N MET A 12 2.57 -3.08 2.67
CA MET A 12 2.15 -1.71 2.39
C MET A 12 0.97 -1.26 3.26
N VAL A 13 -0.07 -2.09 3.40
CA VAL A 13 -1.28 -1.71 4.15
C VAL A 13 -1.00 -1.59 5.65
N ASP A 14 -0.24 -2.52 6.24
CA ASP A 14 0.16 -2.45 7.65
C ASP A 14 1.00 -1.20 7.94
N MET A 15 1.81 -0.79 6.97
CA MET A 15 2.67 0.38 7.07
C MET A 15 1.87 1.69 6.90
N ILE A 16 0.90 1.73 6.00
CA ILE A 16 -0.06 2.83 5.87
C ILE A 16 -0.79 3.06 7.21
N ASP A 17 -1.37 2.00 7.77
CA ASP A 17 -2.08 2.03 9.06
C ASP A 17 -1.15 2.53 10.20
N SER A 18 0.10 2.09 10.21
CA SER A 18 1.08 2.51 11.22
C SER A 18 1.46 3.99 11.10
N ILE A 19 1.68 4.51 9.89
CA ILE A 19 2.10 5.90 9.67
C ILE A 19 0.95 6.86 9.96
N GLU A 20 -0.26 6.49 9.54
CA GLU A 20 -1.48 7.23 9.85
C GLU A 20 -1.65 7.40 11.37
N LYS A 21 -1.51 6.31 12.14
CA LYS A 21 -1.58 6.34 13.61
C LYS A 21 -0.50 7.20 14.27
N LEU A 22 0.64 7.41 13.61
CA LEU A 22 1.74 8.23 14.12
C LEU A 22 1.57 9.73 13.82
N GLY A 23 0.63 10.12 12.95
CA GLY A 23 0.45 11.52 12.54
C GLY A 23 1.67 12.13 11.85
N GLU A 24 2.53 11.27 11.30
CA GLU A 24 3.77 11.61 10.58
C GLU A 24 3.46 12.29 9.22
N PRO A 25 4.44 12.95 8.55
CA PRO A 25 4.24 13.58 7.25
C PRO A 25 3.59 12.63 6.23
N THR A 26 2.86 13.22 5.26
CA THR A 26 1.88 12.55 4.39
C THR A 26 2.24 11.10 4.03
N VAL A 27 1.41 10.15 4.47
CA VAL A 27 1.47 8.70 4.17
C VAL A 27 1.84 8.43 2.71
N LYS A 28 1.29 9.22 1.79
CA LYS A 28 1.61 9.21 0.36
C LYS A 28 3.11 9.28 0.06
N LYS A 29 3.83 10.24 0.66
CA LYS A 29 5.28 10.43 0.41
C LYS A 29 6.09 9.22 0.85
N PHE A 30 5.64 8.58 1.92
CA PHE A 30 6.24 7.36 2.39
C PHE A 30 6.00 6.20 1.39
N CYS A 31 4.76 6.03 0.93
CA CYS A 31 4.42 5.04 -0.09
C CYS A 31 5.20 5.27 -1.40
N ASP A 32 5.32 6.52 -1.85
CA ASP A 32 6.11 6.88 -3.04
C ASP A 32 7.57 6.45 -2.88
N LYS A 33 8.16 6.63 -1.68
CA LYS A 33 9.53 6.19 -1.38
C LYS A 33 9.66 4.67 -1.40
N MET A 34 8.65 3.94 -0.92
CA MET A 34 8.64 2.47 -1.00
C MET A 34 8.59 1.99 -2.45
N CYS A 35 7.77 2.63 -3.29
CA CYS A 35 7.74 2.35 -4.73
C CYS A 35 9.12 2.53 -5.37
N ASP A 36 9.84 3.61 -5.03
CA ASP A 36 11.20 3.85 -5.52
C ASP A 36 12.20 2.82 -4.99
N GLN A 37 12.12 2.46 -3.70
CA GLN A 37 13.05 1.51 -3.08
C GLN A 37 12.88 0.09 -3.61
N LEU A 38 11.63 -0.36 -3.81
CA LEU A 38 11.33 -1.71 -4.26
C LEU A 38 11.43 -1.85 -5.78
N TYR A 39 11.03 -0.83 -6.53
CA TYR A 39 10.83 -0.95 -7.98
C TYR A 39 11.63 0.06 -8.80
N GLY A 40 12.39 0.96 -8.18
CA GLY A 40 13.18 1.97 -8.91
C GLY A 40 14.26 1.40 -9.82
N HIS A 41 14.62 0.14 -9.64
CA HIS A 41 15.54 -0.60 -10.52
C HIS A 41 14.84 -1.34 -11.67
N LEU A 42 13.50 -1.34 -11.69
CA LEU A 42 12.66 -2.09 -12.64
C LEU A 42 12.00 -1.16 -13.67
N GLY A 43 12.74 -0.18 -14.20
CA GLY A 43 12.22 0.73 -15.23
C GLY A 43 11.00 1.52 -14.75
N THR A 44 9.88 1.42 -15.47
CA THR A 44 8.65 2.18 -15.21
C THR A 44 7.79 1.61 -14.08
N VAL A 45 8.15 0.48 -13.50
CA VAL A 45 7.34 -0.19 -12.45
C VAL A 45 7.21 0.68 -11.19
N ALA A 46 8.23 1.49 -10.85
CA ALA A 46 8.13 2.44 -9.75
C ALA A 46 7.07 3.51 -10.00
N ASP A 47 6.94 4.01 -11.24
CA ASP A 47 5.93 5.00 -11.61
C ASP A 47 4.53 4.40 -11.62
N GLU A 48 4.39 3.15 -12.08
CA GLU A 48 3.13 2.39 -11.99
C GLU A 48 2.69 2.17 -10.53
N CYS A 49 3.64 1.87 -9.64
CA CYS A 49 3.38 1.77 -8.20
C CYS A 49 2.90 3.10 -7.61
N LYS A 50 3.57 4.22 -7.92
CA LYS A 50 3.16 5.55 -7.45
C LYS A 50 1.78 5.94 -7.94
N LYS A 51 1.49 5.67 -9.22
CA LYS A 51 0.17 5.89 -9.80
C LYS A 51 -0.90 5.07 -9.09
N TRP A 52 -0.60 3.81 -8.77
CA TRP A 52 -1.51 2.97 -8.01
C TRP A 52 -1.78 3.53 -6.60
N ILE A 53 -0.74 4.03 -5.91
CA ILE A 53 -0.90 4.72 -4.62
C ILE A 53 -1.80 5.96 -4.78
N ASP A 54 -1.60 6.78 -5.81
CA ASP A 54 -2.43 7.96 -6.08
C ASP A 54 -3.91 7.60 -6.28
N GLU A 55 -4.19 6.44 -6.87
CA GLU A 55 -5.55 5.99 -7.17
C GLU A 55 -6.24 5.28 -5.99
N ASN A 56 -5.48 4.66 -5.07
CA ASN A 56 -6.04 3.73 -4.08
C ASN A 56 -5.80 4.13 -2.62
N LEU A 57 -4.87 5.05 -2.33
CA LEU A 57 -4.49 5.37 -0.95
C LEU A 57 -5.68 5.88 -0.12
N ASP A 58 -6.51 6.76 -0.68
CA ASP A 58 -7.67 7.31 0.03
C ASP A 58 -8.71 6.21 0.37
N GLU A 59 -8.96 5.27 -0.55
CA GLU A 59 -9.86 4.13 -0.30
C GLU A 59 -9.27 3.17 0.76
N ILE A 60 -7.96 2.96 0.75
CA ILE A 60 -7.28 2.12 1.75
C ILE A 60 -7.38 2.75 3.13
N MET A 61 -7.12 4.05 3.25
CA MET A 61 -7.24 4.79 4.53
C MET A 61 -8.69 4.74 5.03
N ASP A 62 -9.69 5.03 4.19
CA ASP A 62 -11.10 4.95 4.59
C ASP A 62 -11.48 3.54 5.08
N LYS A 63 -11.02 2.47 4.42
CA LYS A 63 -11.26 1.10 4.89
C LYS A 63 -10.61 0.82 6.24
N LEU A 64 -9.37 1.27 6.44
CA LEU A 64 -8.64 1.12 7.70
C LEU A 64 -9.34 1.87 8.84
N ASP A 65 -9.78 3.11 8.60
CA ASP A 65 -10.57 3.91 9.53
C ASP A 65 -11.92 3.24 9.89
N ASN A 66 -12.51 2.52 8.93
CA ASN A 66 -13.71 1.70 9.14
C ASN A 66 -13.42 0.31 9.75
N GLY A 67 -12.20 0.08 10.26
CA GLY A 67 -11.83 -1.11 11.02
C GLY A 67 -11.55 -2.35 10.18
N TRP A 68 -11.23 -2.19 8.88
CA TRP A 68 -10.80 -3.30 8.05
C TRP A 68 -9.38 -3.74 8.42
N SER A 69 -9.14 -5.05 8.41
CA SER A 69 -7.79 -5.59 8.51
C SER A 69 -7.06 -5.51 7.16
N ALA A 70 -5.73 -5.55 7.18
CA ALA A 70 -4.91 -5.63 5.96
C ALA A 70 -5.31 -6.84 5.09
N GLU A 71 -5.65 -7.98 5.70
CA GLU A 71 -6.24 -9.14 5.01
C GLU A 71 -7.46 -8.77 4.16
N ARG A 72 -8.40 -8.06 4.77
CA ARG A 72 -9.65 -7.67 4.12
C ARG A 72 -9.42 -6.64 3.03
N VAL A 73 -8.52 -5.67 3.26
CA VAL A 73 -8.13 -4.65 2.28
C VAL A 73 -7.48 -5.32 1.06
N CYS A 74 -6.45 -6.14 1.25
CA CYS A 74 -5.73 -6.78 0.13
C CYS A 74 -6.57 -7.82 -0.61
N THR A 75 -7.52 -8.46 0.06
CA THR A 75 -8.52 -9.32 -0.61
C THR A 75 -9.46 -8.49 -1.48
N SER A 76 -9.92 -7.33 -0.99
CA SER A 76 -10.78 -6.43 -1.78
C SER A 76 -10.09 -5.81 -2.99
N LEU A 77 -8.76 -5.66 -2.92
CA LEU A 77 -7.91 -5.19 -4.01
C LEU A 77 -7.45 -6.32 -4.95
N HIS A 78 -7.93 -7.56 -4.71
CA HIS A 78 -7.61 -8.75 -5.49
C HIS A 78 -6.12 -9.17 -5.48
N PHE A 79 -5.32 -8.65 -4.55
CA PHE A 79 -3.92 -9.08 -4.37
C PHE A 79 -3.81 -10.38 -3.58
N CYS A 80 -4.76 -10.64 -2.69
CA CYS A 80 -4.88 -11.85 -1.90
C CYS A 80 -6.19 -12.58 -2.23
N SER A 81 -6.18 -13.91 -2.06
CA SER A 81 -7.33 -14.81 -2.20
C SER A 81 -7.32 -15.90 -1.13
#